data_AF-A0A944JGA1-F1
#
_entry.id   AF-A0A944JGA1-F1
#
_cell.length_a   1.000
_cell.length_b   1.000
_cell.length_c   1.000
_cell.angle_alpha   90.00
_cell.angle_beta   90.00
_cell.angle_gamma   90.00
#
_symmetry.space_group_name_H-M   'P 1'
#
loop_
_entity.id
_entity.type
_entity.pdbx_description
1 polymer ?
#
loop_
_entity_poly.entity_id
_entity_poly.type
_entity_poly.pdbx_seq_one_letter_code
_entity_poly.pdbx_strand_id
1 'polypeptide(L)'
;MNLWAAIATVSGAVLTLVGAVYAARSSRAAAVASARATEVAAVVQSEPAQRAADLQAFREIREKTDRDLAETREEVRSLRSLVRAFVYYVGEMTTQMRQQGIEPPAPPDRITDYNRTGV
;
A
#
# COMPACT_ATOMS: atom_id res chain seq x y z
N MET A 1 10.16 10.35 -32.76
CA MET A 1 10.10 10.10 -31.30
C MET A 1 8.63 10.07 -30.92
N ASN A 2 8.11 8.87 -30.66
CA ASN A 2 6.68 8.60 -30.73
C ASN A 2 6.07 8.92 -29.37
N LEU A 3 4.98 9.69 -29.33
CA LEU A 3 4.25 10.10 -28.11
C LEU A 3 3.99 8.94 -27.14
N TRP A 4 3.76 7.75 -27.71
CA TRP A 4 3.61 6.47 -26.99
C TRP A 4 4.82 6.05 -26.15
N ALA A 5 6.04 6.31 -26.63
CA ALA A 5 7.27 6.00 -25.90
C ALA A 5 7.44 6.91 -24.68
N ALA A 6 6.98 8.16 -24.75
CA ALA A 6 7.00 9.10 -23.64
C ALA A 6 5.96 8.73 -22.56
N ILE A 7 4.77 8.28 -22.97
CA ILE A 7 3.74 7.83 -22.02
C ILE A 7 4.18 6.54 -21.30
N ALA A 8 4.78 5.58 -22.01
CA ALA A 8 5.27 4.34 -21.41
C ALA A 8 6.39 4.57 -20.38
N THR A 9 7.32 5.49 -20.65
CA THR A 9 8.42 5.82 -19.73
C THR A 9 7.92 6.54 -18.48
N VAL A 10 6.98 7.49 -18.62
CA VAL A 10 6.37 8.19 -17.48
C VAL A 10 5.57 7.22 -16.60
N SER A 11 4.80 6.31 -17.21
CA SER A 11 4.02 5.29 -16.49
C SER A 11 4.91 4.32 -15.71
N GLY A 12 6.01 3.86 -16.33
CA GLY A 12 6.99 3.00 -15.68
C GLY A 12 7.69 3.67 -14.49
N ALA A 13 8.03 4.95 -14.61
CA ALA A 13 8.65 5.71 -13.53
C ALA A 13 7.71 5.86 -12.32
N VAL A 14 6.43 6.12 -12.55
CA VAL A 14 5.42 6.22 -11.48
C VAL A 14 5.22 4.87 -10.78
N LEU A 15 5.11 3.77 -11.54
CA LEU A 15 4.97 2.43 -10.94
C LEU A 15 6.20 2.02 -10.11
N THR A 16 7.39 2.38 -10.58
CA THR A 16 8.64 2.08 -9.87
C THR A 16 8.75 2.91 -8.58
N LEU A 17 8.35 4.18 -8.62
CA LEU A 17 8.30 5.05 -7.44
C LEU A 17 7.27 4.57 -6.43
N VAL A 18 6.07 4.19 -6.88
CA VAL A 18 5.02 3.63 -6.00
C VAL A 18 5.48 2.32 -5.38
N GLY A 19 6.11 1.43 -6.17
CA GLY A 19 6.69 0.19 -5.68
C GLY A 19 7.82 0.40 -4.67
N ALA A 20 8.71 1.37 -4.91
CA ALA A 20 9.80 1.71 -4.01
C ALA A 20 9.31 2.32 -2.69
N VAL A 21 8.30 3.20 -2.73
CA VAL A 21 7.69 3.77 -1.52
C VAL A 21 6.95 2.69 -0.72
N TYR A 22 6.25 1.79 -1.40
CA TYR A 22 5.55 0.68 -0.75
C TYR A 22 6.52 -0.30 -0.08
N ALA A 23 7.61 -0.68 -0.77
CA ALA A 23 8.66 -1.55 -0.23
C ALA A 23 9.46 -0.89 0.92
N ALA A 24 9.70 0.42 0.83
CA ALA A 24 10.34 1.17 1.91
C ALA A 24 9.44 1.27 3.16
N ARG A 25 8.13 1.45 2.98
CA ARG A 25 7.16 1.45 4.09
C ARG A 25 7.00 0.09 4.75
N SER A 26 6.95 -1.00 3.97
CA SER A 26 6.86 -2.36 4.53
C SER A 26 8.12 -2.75 5.32
N SER A 27 9.30 -2.34 4.84
CA SER A 27 10.57 -2.57 5.53
C SER A 27 10.67 -1.80 6.85
N ARG A 28 10.13 -0.56 6.91
CA ARG A 28 10.03 0.20 8.16
C ARG A 28 9.05 -0.44 9.14
N ALA A 29 7.90 -0.93 8.67
CA ALA A 29 6.94 -1.62 9.53
C ALA A 29 7.53 -2.91 10.13
N ALA A 30 8.29 -3.68 9.34
CA ALA A 30 8.99 -4.87 9.81
C ALA A 30 10.10 -4.52 10.82
N ALA A 31 10.90 -3.47 10.56
CA ALA A 31 11.95 -3.02 11.47
C ALA A 31 11.39 -2.51 12.81
N VAL A 32 10.26 -1.79 12.78
CA VAL A 32 9.56 -1.33 13.99
C VAL A 32 8.94 -2.50 14.75
N ALA A 33 8.38 -3.49 14.06
CA ALA A 33 7.85 -4.69 14.70
C ALA A 33 8.95 -5.50 15.40
N SER A 34 10.12 -5.66 14.76
CA SER A 34 11.27 -6.34 15.35
C SER A 34 11.84 -5.58 16.55
N ALA A 35 11.97 -4.24 16.47
CA ALA A 35 12.45 -3.43 17.58
C ALA A 35 11.51 -3.49 18.80
N ARG A 36 10.20 -3.50 18.57
CA ARG A 36 9.19 -3.66 19.65
C ARG A 36 9.22 -5.06 20.26
N ALA A 37 9.49 -6.10 19.48
CA ALA A 37 9.60 -7.47 20.01
C ALA A 37 10.79 -7.61 20.97
N THR A 38 11.93 -6.96 20.68
CA THR A 38 13.09 -6.94 21.59
C THR A 38 12.84 -6.11 22.84
N GLU A 39 12.09 -5.00 22.74
CA GLU A 39 11.74 -4.15 23.88
C GLU A 39 10.75 -4.87 24.83
N VAL A 40 9.76 -5.58 24.28
CA VAL A 40 8.83 -6.43 25.04
C VAL A 40 9.59 -7.56 25.76
N ALA A 41 10.60 -8.16 25.12
CA ALA A 41 11.41 -9.21 25.75
C ALA A 41 12.24 -8.69 26.94
N ALA A 42 12.70 -7.43 26.89
CA ALA A 42 13.41 -6.80 28.00
C ALA A 42 12.49 -6.47 29.19
N VAL A 43 11.24 -6.10 28.92
CA VAL A 43 10.24 -5.74 29.94
C VAL A 43 9.74 -6.96 30.76
N VAL A 44 9.74 -8.17 30.19
CA VAL A 44 9.29 -9.38 30.90
C VAL A 44 10.18 -9.73 32.12
N GLN A 45 11.40 -9.18 32.21
CA GLN A 45 12.36 -9.46 33.29
C GLN A 45 12.31 -8.47 34.48
N SER A 46 11.39 -7.50 34.53
CA SER A 46 11.41 -6.38 35.49
C SER A 46 10.61 -6.59 36.80
N GLU A 47 11.01 -5.88 37.87
CA GLU A 47 10.48 -5.93 39.25
C GLU A 47 9.04 -5.34 39.40
N PRO A 48 8.29 -5.58 40.51
CA PRO A 48 6.86 -5.24 40.62
C PRO A 48 6.46 -3.77 40.39
N ALA A 49 7.32 -2.81 40.75
CA ALA A 49 7.08 -1.39 40.47
C ALA A 49 7.35 -1.03 39.00
N GLN A 50 8.31 -1.72 38.36
CA GLN A 50 8.58 -1.60 36.93
C GLN A 50 7.41 -2.17 36.13
N ARG A 51 6.81 -3.28 36.56
CA ARG A 51 5.60 -3.84 35.93
C ARG A 51 4.42 -2.86 35.84
N ALA A 52 4.22 -1.99 36.83
CA ALA A 52 3.14 -1.00 36.78
C ALA A 52 3.42 0.10 35.74
N ALA A 53 4.66 0.58 35.66
CA ALA A 53 5.11 1.54 34.64
C ALA A 53 5.11 0.91 33.23
N ASP A 54 5.55 -0.34 33.13
CA ASP A 54 5.58 -1.12 31.89
C ASP A 54 4.16 -1.38 31.36
N LEU A 55 3.19 -1.66 32.24
CA LEU A 55 1.78 -1.79 31.84
C LEU A 55 1.21 -0.48 31.31
N GLN A 56 1.61 0.67 31.86
CA GLN A 56 1.20 1.97 31.32
C GLN A 56 1.84 2.22 29.95
N ALA A 57 3.15 1.97 29.81
CA ALA A 57 3.86 2.09 28.54
C ALA A 57 3.26 1.16 27.46
N PHE A 58 2.90 -0.08 27.81
CA PHE A 58 2.23 -1.00 26.89
C PHE A 58 0.85 -0.51 26.45
N ARG A 59 0.08 0.11 27.35
CA ARG A 59 -1.22 0.71 26.98
C ARG A 59 -1.02 1.85 25.97
N GLU A 60 -0.05 2.73 26.20
CA GLU A 60 0.27 3.83 25.30
C GLU A 60 0.76 3.32 23.93
N ILE A 61 1.63 2.31 23.92
CA ILE A 61 2.10 1.66 22.68
C ILE A 61 0.92 1.02 21.92
N ARG A 62 0.05 0.30 22.62
CA ARG A 62 -1.12 -0.33 22.02
C ARG A 62 -2.06 0.71 21.42
N GLU A 63 -2.38 1.76 22.17
CA GLU A 63 -3.26 2.83 21.69
C GLU A 63 -2.68 3.54 20.46
N LYS A 64 -1.38 3.83 20.46
CA LYS A 64 -0.69 4.37 19.29
C LYS A 64 -0.76 3.41 18.10
N THR A 65 -0.54 2.12 18.33
CA THR A 65 -0.58 1.10 17.28
C THR A 65 -1.97 0.96 16.69
N ASP A 66 -3.01 0.97 17.52
CA ASP A 66 -4.40 0.90 17.08
C ASP A 66 -4.78 2.14 16.25
N ARG A 67 -4.27 3.32 16.62
CA ARG A 67 -4.43 4.56 15.85
C ARG A 67 -3.72 4.49 14.49
N ASP A 68 -2.44 4.11 14.47
CA ASP A 68 -1.65 3.98 13.25
C ASP A 68 -2.28 2.93 12.30
N LEU A 69 -2.83 1.85 12.86
CA LEU A 69 -3.53 0.81 12.09
C LEU A 69 -4.85 1.32 11.51
N ALA A 70 -5.60 2.14 12.26
CA ALA A 70 -6.84 2.75 11.78
C ALA A 70 -6.56 3.72 10.63
N GLU A 71 -5.56 4.59 10.77
CA GLU A 71 -5.11 5.52 9.72
C GLU A 71 -4.67 4.76 8.46
N THR A 72 -3.83 3.73 8.62
CA THR A 72 -3.38 2.89 7.50
C THR A 72 -4.55 2.21 6.79
N ARG A 73 -5.56 1.72 7.53
CA ARG A 73 -6.76 1.12 6.93
C ARG A 73 -7.59 2.13 6.16
N GLU A 74 -7.65 3.36 6.62
CA GLU A 74 -8.33 4.45 5.93
C GLU A 74 -7.58 4.84 4.64
N GLU A 75 -6.25 4.99 4.70
CA GLU A 75 -5.42 5.23 3.52
C GLU A 75 -5.62 4.14 2.46
N VAL A 76 -5.58 2.86 2.87
CA VAL A 76 -5.79 1.72 1.96
C VAL A 76 -7.19 1.74 1.36
N ARG A 77 -8.22 2.06 2.15
CA ARG A 77 -9.60 2.18 1.64
C ARG A 77 -9.71 3.31 0.61
N SER A 78 -9.12 4.47 0.90
CA SER A 78 -9.08 5.62 0.00
C SER A 78 -8.37 5.27 -1.31
N LEU A 79 -7.18 4.66 -1.22
CA LEU A 79 -6.41 4.23 -2.38
C LEU A 79 -7.18 3.21 -3.24
N ARG A 80 -7.84 2.23 -2.60
CA ARG A 80 -8.69 1.26 -3.29
C ARG A 80 -9.86 1.93 -4.02
N SER A 81 -10.46 2.94 -3.41
CA SER A 81 -11.52 3.73 -4.04
C SER A 81 -11.01 4.50 -5.26
N LEU A 82 -9.83 5.14 -5.14
CA LEU A 82 -9.20 5.88 -6.23
C LEU A 82 -8.82 4.96 -7.39
N VAL A 83 -8.22 3.81 -7.11
CA VAL A 83 -7.89 2.81 -8.14
C VAL A 83 -9.16 2.34 -8.85
N ARG A 84 -10.24 2.10 -8.11
CA ARG A 84 -11.54 1.72 -8.71
C ARG A 84 -12.09 2.81 -9.62
N ALA A 85 -12.05 4.07 -9.20
CA ALA A 85 -12.47 5.21 -10.02
C ALA A 85 -11.62 5.34 -11.30
N PHE A 86 -10.30 5.15 -11.18
CA PHE A 86 -9.39 5.15 -12.32
C PHE A 86 -9.68 4.02 -13.30
N VAL A 87 -9.98 2.81 -12.81
CA VAL A 87 -10.38 1.67 -13.66
C VAL A 87 -11.65 1.99 -14.44
N TYR A 88 -12.67 2.58 -13.81
CA TYR A 88 -13.87 3.02 -14.52
C TYR A 88 -13.57 4.06 -15.60
N TYR A 89 -12.74 5.06 -15.27
CA TYR A 89 -12.32 6.09 -16.21
C TYR A 89 -11.59 5.52 -17.43
N VAL A 90 -10.63 4.61 -17.21
CA VAL A 90 -9.92 3.91 -18.31
C VAL A 90 -10.90 3.06 -19.12
N GLY A 91 -11.82 2.35 -18.48
CA GLY A 91 -12.84 1.56 -19.17
C GLY A 91 -13.70 2.41 -20.12
N GLU A 92 -14.15 3.56 -19.65
CA GLU A 92 -14.88 4.54 -20.46
C GLU A 92 -14.04 5.03 -21.64
N MET A 93 -12.77 5.39 -21.41
CA MET A 93 -11.86 5.82 -22.46
C MET A 93 -11.64 4.73 -23.52
N THR A 94 -11.43 3.48 -23.12
CA THR A 94 -11.27 2.36 -24.08
C THR A 94 -12.55 2.08 -24.88
N THR A 95 -13.72 2.37 -24.31
CA THR A 95 -15.00 2.26 -25.00
C THR A 95 -15.12 3.35 -26.06
N GLN A 96 -14.78 4.60 -25.72
CA GLN A 96 -14.76 5.72 -26.66
C GLN A 96 -13.75 5.49 -27.80
N MET A 97 -12.57 4.95 -27.51
CA MET A 97 -11.59 4.58 -28.55
C MET A 97 -12.18 3.60 -29.56
N ARG A 98 -12.84 2.53 -29.09
CA ARG A 98 -13.49 1.56 -29.98
C ARG A 98 -14.62 2.16 -30.80
N GLN A 99 -15.41 3.08 -30.22
CA GLN A 99 -16.45 3.80 -30.96
C GLN A 99 -15.87 4.65 -32.10
N GLN A 100 -14.65 5.14 -31.95
CA GLN A 100 -13.92 5.87 -32.99
C GLN A 100 -13.09 4.94 -33.92
N GLY A 101 -13.26 3.62 -33.81
CA GLY A 101 -12.53 2.63 -34.61
C GLY A 101 -11.04 2.49 -34.24
N ILE A 102 -10.64 3.00 -33.08
CA ILE A 102 -9.27 2.87 -32.56
C ILE A 102 -9.22 1.67 -31.62
N GLU A 103 -8.38 0.68 -31.95
CA GLU A 103 -8.16 -0.46 -31.07
C GLU A 103 -7.36 -0.03 -29.82
N PRO A 104 -7.89 -0.25 -28.61
CA PRO A 104 -7.17 0.07 -27.38
C PRO A 104 -5.92 -0.82 -27.22
N PRO A 105 -4.86 -0.31 -26.56
CA PRO A 105 -3.72 -1.14 -26.23
C PRO A 105 -4.13 -2.31 -25.33
N ALA A 106 -3.52 -3.48 -25.56
CA ALA A 106 -3.77 -4.66 -24.75
C ALA A 106 -3.44 -4.39 -23.27
N PRO A 107 -4.28 -4.85 -22.33
CA PRO A 107 -4.01 -4.69 -20.91
C PRO A 107 -2.75 -5.47 -20.53
N PRO A 108 -1.93 -4.96 -19.58
CA PRO A 108 -0.78 -5.69 -19.04
C PRO A 108 -1.19 -7.04 -18.44
N ASP A 109 -0.31 -8.04 -18.54
CA ASP A 109 -0.56 -9.42 -18.08
C ASP A 109 -1.05 -9.50 -16.64
N ARG A 110 -0.50 -8.66 -15.75
CA ARG A 110 -0.91 -8.59 -14.34
C ARG A 110 -2.40 -8.27 -14.16
N ILE A 111 -2.97 -7.43 -15.01
CA ILE A 111 -4.40 -7.09 -14.95
C ILE A 111 -5.23 -8.29 -15.43
N THR A 112 -4.77 -8.96 -16.49
CA THR A 112 -5.40 -10.17 -17.01
C THR A 112 -5.39 -11.29 -15.97
N ASP A 113 -4.26 -11.51 -15.28
CA ASP A 113 -4.14 -12.46 -14.19
C ASP A 113 -5.07 -12.08 -13.04
N TYR A 114 -5.03 -10.83 -12.55
CA TYR A 114 -5.92 -10.37 -11.48
C TYR A 114 -7.40 -10.55 -11.81
N ASN A 115 -7.82 -10.26 -13.05
CA ASN A 115 -9.20 -10.45 -13.48
C ASN A 115 -9.62 -11.93 -13.52
N ARG A 116 -8.66 -12.84 -13.71
CA ARG A 116 -8.89 -14.28 -13.73
C ARG A 116 -8.85 -14.90 -12.33
N THR A 117 -7.94 -14.47 -11.46
CA THR A 117 -7.65 -15.10 -10.16
C THR A 117 -8.23 -14.34 -8.97
N GLY A 118 -8.51 -13.04 -9.13
CA GLY A 118 -8.87 -12.12 -8.05
C GLY A 118 -7.71 -11.72 -7.13
N VAL A 119 -6.49 -12.16 -7.43
CA VAL A 119 -5.25 -11.94 -6.64
C VAL A 119 -4.09 -11.52 -7.50
#